data_AF-A0A396CFR7-F1
#
_entry.id   AF-A0A396CFR7-F1
#
_cell.length_a   1.000
_cell.length_b   1.000
_cell.length_c   1.000
_cell.angle_alpha   90.00
_cell.angle_beta   90.00
_cell.angle_gamma   90.00
#
_symmetry.space_group_name_H-M   'P 1'
#
loop_
_entity.id
_entity.type
_entity.pdbx_description
1 polymer ?
#
loop_
_entity_poly.entity_id
_entity_poly.type
_entity_poly.pdbx_seq_one_letter_code
_entity_poly.pdbx_strand_id
1 'polypeptide(L)'
;MDLLVIDGNEAKFCGKTGQTKLVSQVTPEDISLALECLLENDQVGIAADEDENKITNPAQKIIFQQLRTSFKEILDSRETILGEIDATFHDAEEKYLGSKSQE
;
A
#
# COMPACT_ATOMS: atom_id res chain seq x y z
N MET A 1 -5.13 -4.34 9.78
CA MET A 1 -4.45 -5.50 9.15
C MET A 1 -3.02 -5.08 8.89
N ASP A 2 -2.01 -5.86 9.27
CA ASP A 2 -0.61 -5.49 9.04
C ASP A 2 -0.10 -6.11 7.74
N LEU A 3 0.42 -5.32 6.81
CA LEU A 3 1.05 -5.78 5.56
C LEU A 3 2.49 -6.23 5.76
N LEU A 4 3.17 -5.66 6.75
CA LEU A 4 4.56 -5.96 7.09
C LEU A 4 4.65 -6.29 8.57
N VAL A 5 5.40 -7.33 8.90
CA VAL A 5 5.65 -7.80 10.27
C VAL A 5 7.06 -8.36 10.37
N ILE A 6 7.74 -8.14 11.48
CA ILE A 6 9.00 -8.79 11.84
C ILE A 6 8.71 -9.90 12.85
N ASP A 7 8.99 -11.14 12.47
CA ASP A 7 8.78 -12.31 13.33
C ASP A 7 10.03 -13.19 13.36
N GLY A 8 10.53 -13.50 14.56
CA GLY A 8 11.65 -14.42 14.74
C GLY A 8 12.94 -14.03 14.00
N ASN A 9 13.23 -12.72 13.89
CA ASN A 9 14.36 -12.14 13.14
C ASN A 9 14.25 -12.20 11.61
N GLU A 10 13.06 -12.51 11.08
CA GLU A 10 12.77 -12.50 9.66
C GLU A 10 11.67 -11.48 9.35
N ALA A 11 11.79 -10.85 8.18
CA ALA A 11 10.76 -9.94 7.69
C ALA A 11 9.72 -10.71 6.88
N LYS A 12 8.45 -10.52 7.23
CA LYS A 12 7.30 -11.16 6.61
C LYS A 12 6.36 -10.13 6.00
N PHE A 13 5.77 -10.52 4.87
CA PHE A 13 4.75 -9.80 4.15
C PHE A 13 3.42 -10.55 4.27
N CYS A 14 2.36 -9.84 4.65
CA CYS A 14 1.02 -10.39 4.84
C CYS A 14 0.09 -9.80 3.77
N GLY A 15 -0.29 -10.62 2.79
CA GLY A 15 -1.20 -10.19 1.72
C GLY A 15 -2.68 -10.20 2.15
N LYS A 16 -3.55 -9.58 1.32
CA LYS A 16 -5.02 -9.49 1.50
C LYS A 16 -5.69 -10.86 1.75
N THR A 17 -5.08 -11.94 1.26
CA THR A 17 -5.57 -13.33 1.40
C THR A 17 -5.25 -13.96 2.76
N GLY A 18 -4.60 -13.23 3.68
CA GLY A 18 -4.16 -13.75 4.98
C GLY A 18 -2.94 -14.67 4.89
N GLN A 19 -2.36 -14.84 3.70
CA GLN A 19 -1.13 -15.60 3.53
C GLN A 19 0.07 -14.74 3.90
N THR A 20 0.82 -15.21 4.90
CA THR A 20 2.11 -14.65 5.29
C THR A 20 3.22 -15.33 4.51
N LYS A 21 4.08 -14.54 3.86
CA LYS A 21 5.27 -15.00 3.16
C LYS A 21 6.49 -14.19 3.57
N LEU A 22 7.68 -14.66 3.25
CA LEU A 22 8.89 -13.86 3.47
C LEU A 22 8.91 -12.67 2.51
N VAL A 23 9.44 -11.52 2.96
CA VAL A 23 9.59 -10.35 2.08
C VAL A 23 10.48 -10.64 0.86
N SER A 24 11.40 -11.60 0.97
CA SER A 24 12.23 -12.06 -0.16
C SER A 24 11.48 -12.86 -1.22
N GLN A 25 10.23 -13.26 -0.94
CA GLN A 25 9.38 -14.02 -1.85
C GLN A 25 8.17 -13.22 -2.35
N VAL A 26 8.14 -11.91 -2.07
CA VAL A 26 7.11 -11.02 -2.58
C VAL A 26 7.19 -10.96 -4.10
N THR A 27 6.03 -11.07 -4.76
CA THR A 27 5.90 -10.89 -6.20
C THR A 27 5.29 -9.52 -6.52
N PRO A 28 5.37 -9.06 -7.78
CA PRO A 28 4.70 -7.82 -8.19
C PRO A 28 3.19 -7.84 -7.93
N GLU A 29 2.54 -9.00 -8.10
CA GLU A 29 1.11 -9.16 -7.82
C GLU A 29 0.79 -8.94 -6.34
N ASP A 30 1.65 -9.42 -5.43
CA ASP A 30 1.49 -9.17 -4.00
C ASP A 30 1.55 -7.68 -3.66
N ILE A 31 2.46 -6.95 -4.31
CA ILE A 31 2.62 -5.51 -4.11
C ILE A 31 1.36 -4.79 -4.59
N SER A 32 0.86 -5.10 -5.79
CA SER A 32 -0.37 -4.50 -6.32
C SER A 32 -1.55 -4.67 -5.36
N LEU A 33 -1.74 -5.88 -4.84
CA LEU A 33 -2.80 -6.17 -3.86
C LEU A 33 -2.60 -5.40 -2.54
N ALA A 34 -1.34 -5.19 -2.13
CA ALA A 34 -1.01 -4.36 -0.97
C ALA A 34 -1.41 -2.91 -1.19
N LEU A 35 -1.12 -2.37 -2.37
CA LEU A 35 -1.47 -0.99 -2.74
C LEU A 35 -2.98 -0.78 -2.73
N GLU A 36 -3.75 -1.71 -3.29
CA GLU A 36 -5.21 -1.69 -3.21
C GLU A 36 -5.66 -1.63 -1.73
N CYS A 37 -5.09 -2.46 -0.87
CA CYS A 37 -5.42 -2.44 0.57
C CYS A 37 -5.12 -1.09 1.23
N LEU A 38 -3.97 -0.49 0.92
CA LEU A 38 -3.55 0.81 1.48
C LEU A 38 -4.46 1.96 1.04
N LEU A 39 -4.96 1.92 -0.19
CA LEU A 39 -5.88 2.95 -0.70
C LEU A 39 -7.30 2.76 -0.16
N GLU A 40 -7.78 1.52 -0.07
CA GLU A 40 -9.13 1.18 0.39
C GLU A 40 -9.30 1.32 1.92
N ASN A 41 -8.28 0.98 2.72
CA ASN A 41 -8.38 0.91 4.18
C ASN A 41 -7.32 1.76 4.88
N ASP A 42 -7.75 2.64 5.79
CA ASP A 42 -6.86 3.52 6.55
C ASP A 42 -6.12 2.79 7.69
N GLN A 43 -6.64 1.64 8.14
CA GLN A 43 -6.10 0.88 9.28
C GLN A 43 -5.15 -0.25 8.88
N VAL A 44 -4.28 0.03 7.91
CA VAL A 44 -3.29 -0.91 7.43
C VAL A 44 -1.94 -0.61 8.07
N GLY A 45 -1.43 -1.55 8.87
CA GLY A 45 -0.14 -1.40 9.53
C GLY A 45 1.01 -1.85 8.63
N ILE A 46 2.12 -1.13 8.68
CA ILE A 46 3.31 -1.36 7.85
C ILE A 46 4.58 -1.56 8.71
N ALA A 47 4.40 -2.09 9.94
CA ALA A 47 5.47 -2.23 10.92
C ALA A 47 6.24 -0.91 11.17
N ALA A 48 5.50 0.21 11.26
CA ALA A 48 6.06 1.56 11.38
C ALA A 48 6.87 1.80 12.66
N ASP A 49 6.65 1.00 13.70
CA ASP A 49 7.36 1.07 14.99
C ASP A 49 8.35 -0.07 15.20
N GLU A 50 8.46 -1.00 14.25
CA GLU A 50 9.34 -2.15 14.41
C GLU A 50 10.80 -1.84 14.09
N ASP A 51 11.68 -2.43 14.90
CA ASP A 51 13.13 -2.34 14.74
C ASP A 51 13.62 -3.32 13.67
N GLU A 52 14.01 -2.76 12.54
CA GLU A 52 14.56 -3.48 11.39
C GLU A 52 15.94 -4.12 11.64
N ASN A 53 16.64 -3.78 12.73
CA ASN A 53 17.92 -4.41 13.07
C ASN A 53 17.74 -5.82 13.63
N LYS A 54 16.50 -6.19 14.00
CA LYS A 54 16.14 -7.59 14.29
C LYS A 54 16.24 -8.49 13.06
N ILE A 55 16.15 -7.93 11.85
CA ILE A 55 16.22 -8.72 10.62
C ILE A 55 17.67 -9.17 10.40
N THR A 56 17.93 -10.47 10.54
CA THR A 56 19.30 -11.00 10.45
C THR A 56 19.80 -11.05 9.01
N ASN A 57 18.89 -11.31 8.06
CA ASN A 57 19.25 -11.42 6.65
C ASN A 57 19.34 -10.02 6.01
N PRO A 58 20.52 -9.61 5.50
CA PRO A 58 20.70 -8.27 4.93
C PRO A 58 19.85 -8.03 3.68
N ALA A 59 19.61 -9.07 2.86
CA ALA A 59 18.76 -8.93 1.68
C ALA A 59 17.30 -8.71 2.07
N GLN A 60 16.79 -9.46 3.05
CA GLN A 60 15.45 -9.25 3.58
C GLN A 60 15.30 -7.87 4.21
N LYS A 61 16.33 -7.40 4.93
CA LYS A 61 16.33 -6.06 5.53
C LYS A 61 16.17 -4.96 4.46
N ILE A 62 16.96 -5.03 3.38
CA ILE A 62 16.87 -4.06 2.28
C ILE A 62 15.46 -4.06 1.66
N ILE A 63 14.91 -5.25 1.37
CA ILE A 63 13.58 -5.36 0.76
C ILE A 63 12.50 -4.81 1.71
N PHE A 64 12.59 -5.15 3.00
CA PHE A 64 11.67 -4.66 4.03
C PHE A 64 11.70 -3.12 4.13
N GLN A 65 12.90 -2.51 4.17
CA GLN A 65 13.04 -1.06 4.23
C GLN A 65 12.44 -0.37 3.00
N GLN A 66 12.68 -0.92 1.80
CA GLN A 66 12.12 -0.38 0.57
C GLN A 66 10.59 -0.45 0.56
N LEU A 67 10.02 -1.62 0.88
CA LEU A 67 8.57 -1.81 0.96
C LEU A 67 7.94 -0.87 1.99
N ARG A 68 8.52 -0.80 3.19
CA ARG A 68 8.02 0.08 4.26
C ARG A 68 8.06 1.55 3.87
N THR A 69 9.14 2.00 3.21
CA THR A 69 9.27 3.39 2.75
C THR A 69 8.21 3.70 1.70
N SER A 70 8.08 2.86 0.67
CA SER A 70 7.11 3.07 -0.39
C SER A 70 5.66 2.99 0.11
N PHE A 71 5.33 2.06 1.02
CA PHE A 71 3.99 2.01 1.60
C PHE A 71 3.69 3.24 2.46
N LYS A 72 4.69 3.77 3.19
CA LYS A 72 4.53 4.99 3.96
C LYS A 72 4.27 6.21 3.06
N GLU A 73 5.00 6.35 1.97
CA GLU A 73 4.81 7.44 1.00
C GLU A 73 3.40 7.42 0.40
N ILE A 74 2.88 6.23 0.12
CA ILE A 74 1.52 6.07 -0.42
C ILE A 74 0.46 6.37 0.63
N LEU A 75 0.65 5.94 1.88
CA LEU A 75 -0.25 6.32 2.98
C LEU A 75 -0.29 7.83 3.19
N ASP A 76 0.86 8.49 3.17
CA ASP A 76 0.98 9.95 3.32
C ASP A 76 0.32 10.69 2.14
N SER A 77 0.48 10.16 0.92
CA SER A 77 -0.09 10.75 -0.30
C SER A 77 -1.52 10.33 -0.59
N ARG A 78 -2.11 9.44 0.21
CA ARG A 78 -3.42 8.81 -0.06
C ARG A 78 -4.52 9.83 -0.29
N GLU A 79 -4.64 10.81 0.59
CA GLU A 79 -5.68 11.84 0.51
C GLU A 79 -5.54 12.66 -0.79
N THR A 80 -4.31 13.02 -1.14
CA THR A 80 -3.99 13.70 -2.40
C THR A 80 -4.38 12.85 -3.61
N ILE A 81 -3.97 11.58 -3.63
CA ILE A 81 -4.27 10.65 -4.73
C ILE A 81 -5.79 10.51 -4.93
N LEU A 82 -6.54 10.28 -3.83
CA LEU A 82 -7.99 10.15 -3.90
C LEU A 82 -8.65 11.46 -4.35
N GLY A 83 -8.18 12.60 -3.84
CA GLY A 83 -8.69 13.91 -4.24
C GLY A 83 -8.45 14.24 -5.72
N GLU A 84 -7.28 13.86 -6.27
CA GLU A 84 -6.99 14.02 -7.70
C GLU A 84 -7.89 13.13 -8.58
N ILE A 85 -8.18 11.90 -8.12
CA ILE A 85 -9.11 10.99 -8.80
C ILE A 85 -10.51 11.61 -8.81
N ASP A 86 -11.05 11.99 -7.65
CA ASP A 86 -12.38 12.59 -7.55
C ASP A 86 -12.52 13.86 -8.40
N ALA A 87 -11.52 14.74 -8.37
CA ALA A 87 -11.52 15.95 -9.19
C ALA A 87 -11.54 15.63 -10.70
N THR A 88 -10.76 14.65 -11.14
CA THR A 88 -10.70 14.23 -12.54
C THR A 88 -12.04 13.64 -13.01
N PHE A 89 -12.67 12.81 -12.17
CA PHE A 89 -13.99 12.25 -12.47
C PHE A 89 -15.06 13.34 -12.48
N HIS A 90 -15.03 14.28 -11.52
CA HIS A 90 -15.95 15.41 -11.48
C HIS A 90 -15.87 16.28 -12.75
N ASP A 91 -14.66 16.64 -13.20
CA ASP A 91 -14.46 17.39 -14.44
C ASP A 91 -15.02 16.64 -15.66
N ALA A 92 -14.78 15.32 -15.72
CA ALA A 92 -15.32 14.49 -16.79
C ALA A 92 -16.86 14.38 -16.74
N GLU A 93 -17.45 14.23 -15.55
CA GLU A 93 -18.90 14.20 -15.37
C GLU A 93 -19.54 15.53 -15.78
N GLU A 94 -19.00 16.66 -15.35
CA GLU A 94 -19.49 17.98 -15.75
C GLU A 94 -19.44 18.16 -17.28
N LYS A 95 -18.31 17.79 -17.88
CA LYS A 95 -18.06 17.94 -19.31
C LYS A 95 -18.91 17.04 -20.19
N TYR A 96 -19.12 15.78 -19.80
CA TYR A 96 -19.75 14.77 -20.66
C TYR A 96 -21.18 14.39 -20.26
N LEU A 97 -21.55 14.53 -18.98
CA LEU A 97 -22.86 14.16 -18.44
C LEU A 97 -23.71 15.38 -18.05
N GLY A 98 -23.07 16.48 -17.59
CA GLY A 98 -23.74 17.74 -17.23
C GLY A 98 -24.43 18.45 -18.41
N SER A 99 -24.04 18.15 -19.64
CA SER A 99 -24.57 18.80 -20.85
C SER A 99 -25.87 18.19 -21.40
N LYS A 100 -26.47 17.18 -20.74
CA LYS A 100 -27.71 16.50 -21.21
C LYS A 100 -29.01 16.94 -20.52
N SER A 101 -29.00 18.04 -19.75
CA SER A 101 -30.20 18.53 -19.04
C SER A 101 -30.71 19.88 -19.57
N GLN A 102 -30.67 20.09 -20.89
CA GLN A 102 -31.42 21.17 -21.56
C GLN A 102 -32.04 20.62 -22.86
N GLU A 103 -33.15 19.88 -22.73
CA GLU A 103 -34.17 19.73 -23.77
C GLU A 103 -35.48 20.36 -23.27
#